data_AF-A0ABD0MVA5-F1
#
_entry.id   AF-A0ABD0MVA5-F1
#
_cell.length_a   1.000
_cell.length_b   1.000
_cell.length_c   1.000
_cell.angle_alpha   90.00
_cell.angle_beta   90.00
_cell.angle_gamma   90.00
#
_symmetry.space_group_name_H-M   'P 1'
#
loop_
_entity.id
_entity.type
_entity.pdbx_description
1 polymer ?
#
loop_
_entity_poly.entity_id
_entity_poly.type
_entity_poly.pdbx_seq_one_letter_code
_entity_poly.pdbx_strand_id
1 'polypeptide(L)'
;ETAMDWSHLKVTADKIAPLLNCAVGLPLGYNCPRVLAPGQVILGKGEEPYAILTDLGWSIVGCSTPSINESTGFSLCHRIATKEIPALTPVDAVRILESDFKDVTADDKISQEVSQEDIMFLDKLKVGIKKNAQGQYEMTILA
;
A
#
# COMPACT_ATOMS: atom_id res chain seq x y z
N GLU A 1 -12.96 12.50 -5.09
CA GLU A 1 -13.78 13.68 -4.73
C GLU A 1 -13.29 14.92 -5.48
N THR A 2 -12.06 15.38 -5.24
CA THR A 2 -11.49 16.61 -5.86
C THR A 2 -11.65 16.72 -7.38
N ALA A 3 -11.53 15.63 -8.15
CA ALA A 3 -11.68 15.66 -9.61
C ALA A 3 -13.07 16.16 -10.08
N MET A 4 -14.12 15.96 -9.29
CA MET A 4 -15.49 16.32 -9.64
C MET A 4 -15.80 17.80 -9.39
N ASP A 5 -15.05 18.43 -8.49
CA ASP A 5 -15.23 19.82 -8.08
C ASP A 5 -14.73 20.82 -9.12
N TRP A 6 -13.86 20.38 -10.03
CA TRP A 6 -13.20 21.21 -11.02
C TRP A 6 -13.58 20.81 -12.44
N SER A 7 -14.13 21.74 -13.23
CA SER A 7 -14.63 21.44 -14.58
C SER A 7 -13.59 20.84 -15.51
N HIS A 8 -12.33 21.26 -15.41
CA HIS A 8 -11.22 20.74 -16.21
C HIS A 8 -10.75 19.36 -15.76
N LEU A 9 -11.04 18.96 -14.52
CA LEU A 9 -10.61 17.66 -13.97
C LEU A 9 -11.70 16.58 -14.06
N LYS A 10 -12.95 16.92 -14.41
CA LYS A 10 -14.04 15.94 -14.56
C LYS A 10 -13.70 14.79 -15.51
N VAL A 11 -12.90 15.05 -16.55
CA VAL A 11 -12.46 14.05 -17.52
C VAL A 11 -11.51 12.99 -16.93
N THR A 12 -10.90 13.26 -15.78
CA THR A 12 -10.01 12.33 -15.07
C THR A 12 -10.68 11.64 -13.90
N ALA A 13 -11.86 12.11 -13.45
CA ALA A 13 -12.54 11.59 -12.26
C ALA A 13 -12.77 10.08 -12.31
N ASP A 14 -13.23 9.56 -13.46
CA ASP A 14 -13.49 8.12 -13.65
C ASP A 14 -12.22 7.30 -13.91
N LYS A 15 -11.07 7.95 -14.06
CA LYS A 15 -9.78 7.31 -14.41
C LYS A 15 -8.79 7.30 -13.24
N ILE A 16 -9.10 7.99 -12.16
CA ILE A 16 -8.29 7.99 -10.94
C ILE A 16 -8.60 6.71 -10.17
N ALA A 17 -7.56 5.98 -9.79
CA ALA A 17 -7.71 4.75 -9.02
C ALA A 17 -8.44 5.03 -7.69
N PRO A 18 -9.31 4.11 -7.23
CA PRO A 18 -9.96 4.25 -5.93
C PRO A 18 -8.93 4.33 -4.80
N LEU A 19 -9.30 4.98 -3.70
CA LEU A 19 -8.46 5.05 -2.51
C LEU A 19 -8.17 3.63 -2.03
N LEU A 20 -6.89 3.28 -1.98
CA LEU A 20 -6.44 2.03 -1.38
C LEU A 20 -6.54 2.18 0.14
N ASN A 21 -7.27 1.28 0.79
CA ASN A 21 -7.36 1.23 2.25
C ASN A 21 -6.08 0.60 2.83
N CYS A 22 -4.98 1.33 2.77
CA CYS A 22 -3.69 0.91 3.30
C CYS A 22 -3.40 1.67 4.59
N ALA A 23 -3.09 0.95 5.67
CA ALA A 23 -2.41 1.53 6.82
C ALA A 23 -1.10 2.15 6.32
N VAL A 24 -0.87 3.44 6.58
CA VAL A 24 0.22 4.27 6.05
C VAL A 24 1.53 3.48 5.94
N GLY A 25 1.92 3.06 4.72
CA GLY A 25 3.01 2.08 4.61
C GLY A 25 3.52 1.68 3.23
N LEU A 26 3.04 2.26 2.11
CA LEU A 26 3.71 2.08 0.82
C LEU A 26 4.26 3.42 0.32
N PRO A 27 5.40 3.88 0.85
CA PRO A 27 6.18 4.88 0.15
C PRO A 27 6.62 4.22 -1.16
N LEU A 28 5.93 4.52 -2.26
CA LEU A 28 6.47 4.29 -3.59
C LEU A 28 7.78 5.08 -3.62
N GLY A 29 8.89 4.37 -3.41
CA GLY A 29 10.19 4.99 -3.43
C GLY A 29 10.32 5.75 -4.75
N TYR A 30 10.82 6.98 -4.69
CA TYR A 30 11.14 7.79 -5.87
C TYR A 30 12.24 7.14 -6.76
N ASN A 31 12.57 5.86 -6.58
CA ASN A 31 13.62 5.13 -7.29
C ASN A 31 13.28 4.81 -8.75
N CYS A 32 12.05 5.10 -9.19
CA CYS A 32 11.60 4.90 -10.56
C CYS A 32 11.11 6.24 -11.16
N PRO A 33 12.01 7.18 -11.48
CA PRO A 33 11.63 8.49 -12.04
C PRO A 33 10.86 8.37 -13.36
N ARG A 34 11.09 7.29 -14.12
CA ARG A 34 10.32 6.98 -15.33
C ARG A 34 8.82 6.84 -15.03
N VAL A 35 8.49 6.13 -13.96
CA VAL A 35 7.10 5.85 -13.55
C VAL A 35 6.40 7.10 -13.01
N LEU A 36 7.18 8.09 -12.56
CA LEU A 36 6.71 9.39 -12.09
C LEU A 36 6.75 10.47 -13.17
N ALA A 37 7.33 10.19 -14.34
CA ALA A 37 7.45 11.15 -15.41
C ALA A 37 6.04 11.47 -15.95
N PRO A 38 5.69 12.74 -16.13
CA PRO A 38 4.38 13.12 -16.66
C PRO A 38 4.30 12.76 -18.15
N GLY A 39 3.35 11.90 -18.50
CA GLY A 39 3.00 11.60 -19.89
C GLY A 39 1.95 12.57 -20.46
N GLN A 40 1.03 13.05 -19.62
CA GLN A 40 0.06 14.08 -19.98
C GLN A 40 -0.24 14.98 -18.78
N VAL A 41 -0.54 16.24 -19.04
CA VAL A 41 -0.91 17.23 -18.01
C VAL A 41 -2.20 17.94 -18.43
N ILE A 42 -3.14 18.08 -17.50
CA ILE A 42 -4.34 18.91 -17.63
C ILE A 42 -4.21 20.04 -16.63
N LEU A 43 -3.93 21.23 -17.14
CA LEU A 43 -3.66 22.42 -16.33
C LEU A 43 -4.98 23.05 -15.83
N GLY A 44 -4.97 23.48 -14.58
CA GLY A 44 -5.91 24.48 -14.07
C GLY A 44 -5.43 25.90 -14.38
N LYS A 45 -6.26 26.90 -14.09
CA LYS A 45 -5.91 28.33 -14.19
C LYS A 45 -5.35 28.83 -12.85
N GLY A 46 -4.29 29.63 -12.88
CA GLY A 46 -3.74 30.24 -11.66
C GLY A 46 -3.37 29.20 -10.60
N GLU A 47 -4.01 29.29 -9.43
CA GLU A 47 -3.80 28.40 -8.27
C GLU A 47 -4.72 27.16 -8.27
N GLU A 48 -5.49 26.94 -9.34
CA GLU A 48 -6.34 25.75 -9.46
C GLU A 48 -5.49 24.46 -9.51
N PRO A 49 -6.00 23.35 -8.95
CA PRO A 49 -5.32 22.06 -9.05
C PRO A 49 -5.22 21.61 -10.51
N TYR A 50 -4.19 20.84 -10.82
CA TYR A 50 -3.96 20.25 -12.13
C TYR A 50 -3.84 18.74 -12.02
N ALA A 51 -4.12 18.03 -13.11
CA ALA A 51 -3.94 16.58 -13.16
C ALA A 51 -2.72 16.20 -13.99
N ILE A 52 -2.02 15.18 -13.54
CA ILE A 52 -0.92 14.54 -14.26
C ILE A 52 -1.26 13.07 -14.50
N LEU A 53 -0.95 12.58 -15.70
CA LEU A 53 -0.96 11.17 -16.03
C LEU A 53 0.49 10.67 -16.01
N THR A 54 0.76 9.66 -15.20
CA THR A 54 2.02 8.92 -15.23
C THR A 54 1.76 7.44 -15.52
N ASP A 55 2.80 6.61 -15.53
CA ASP A 55 2.66 5.16 -15.68
C ASP A 55 1.80 4.52 -14.55
N LEU A 56 1.63 5.21 -13.42
CA LEU A 56 0.78 4.78 -12.30
C LEU A 56 -0.70 5.19 -12.47
N GLY A 57 -1.01 5.99 -13.49
CA GLY A 57 -2.35 6.53 -13.73
C GLY A 57 -2.46 8.03 -13.42
N TRP A 58 -3.71 8.48 -13.28
CA TRP A 58 -4.02 9.88 -13.03
C TRP A 58 -3.85 10.26 -11.56
N SER A 59 -3.20 11.39 -11.31
CA SER A 59 -3.09 12.03 -10.00
C SER A 59 -3.41 13.51 -10.10
N ILE A 60 -3.93 14.09 -9.01
CA ILE A 60 -4.22 15.52 -8.89
C ILE A 60 -3.17 16.17 -8.01
N VAL A 61 -2.57 17.24 -8.50
CA VAL A 61 -1.57 18.04 -7.79
C VAL A 61 -2.16 19.42 -7.51
N GLY A 62 -2.02 19.85 -6.26
CA GLY A 62 -2.63 21.08 -5.75
C GLY A 62 -3.81 20.78 -4.83
N CYS A 63 -3.98 21.62 -3.80
CA CYS A 63 -5.07 21.53 -2.84
C CYS A 63 -6.01 22.70 -3.08
N SER A 64 -7.31 22.45 -3.26
CA SER A 64 -8.32 23.52 -3.24
C SER A 64 -9.70 22.92 -2.97
N THR A 65 -10.16 22.99 -1.72
CA THR A 65 -11.60 23.02 -1.45
C THR A 65 -12.13 24.34 -2.00
N PRO A 66 -13.17 24.36 -2.86
CA PRO A 66 -13.74 25.60 -3.39
C PRO A 66 -14.39 26.51 -2.32
N SER A 67 -14.64 25.98 -1.12
CA SER A 67 -15.25 26.69 0.00
C SER A 67 -14.20 27.04 1.06
N ILE A 68 -13.62 28.24 0.96
CA ILE A 68 -12.93 28.85 2.09
C ILE A 68 -14.00 29.26 3.11
N ASN A 69 -14.34 28.34 4.00
CA ASN A 69 -14.72 28.74 5.36
C ASN A 69 -13.42 28.59 6.15
N GLU A 70 -12.82 29.73 6.54
CA GLU A 70 -11.48 29.82 7.16
C GLU A 70 -11.28 29.04 8.48
N SER A 71 -12.22 28.17 8.89
CA SER A 71 -12.19 27.48 10.18
C SER A 71 -12.01 25.96 10.14
N THR A 72 -11.98 25.29 8.99
CA THR A 72 -11.88 23.80 8.94
C THR A 72 -10.99 23.21 7.83
N GLY A 73 -10.16 24.01 7.17
CA GLY A 73 -9.29 23.54 6.09
C GLY A 73 -8.03 22.80 6.57
N PHE A 74 -8.18 21.57 7.07
CA PHE A 74 -7.01 20.72 7.34
C PHE A 74 -6.51 20.12 6.01
N SER A 75 -5.40 20.64 5.46
CA SER A 75 -4.64 19.90 4.46
C SER A 75 -3.91 18.74 5.17
N LEU A 76 -4.45 17.53 5.09
CA LEU A 76 -3.79 16.35 5.65
C LEU A 76 -2.60 15.98 4.76
N CYS A 77 -1.42 16.51 5.10
CA CYS A 77 -0.15 16.11 4.50
C CYS A 77 0.51 15.06 5.39
N HIS A 78 0.60 13.83 4.89
CA HIS A 78 1.40 12.78 5.53
C HIS A 78 2.88 13.03 5.20
N ARG A 79 3.57 13.81 6.05
CA ARG A 79 5.01 14.05 5.92
C ARG A 79 5.78 12.88 6.54
N ILE A 80 6.44 12.08 5.72
CA ILE A 80 7.43 11.11 6.19
C ILE A 80 8.75 11.86 6.41
N ALA A 81 9.16 11.98 7.67
CA ALA A 81 10.49 12.50 8.02
C ALA A 81 11.44 11.32 8.24
N THR A 82 12.46 11.20 7.39
CA THR A 82 13.53 10.22 7.57
C THR A 82 14.63 10.83 8.43
N LYS A 83 14.95 10.23 9.57
CA LYS A 83 16.12 10.57 10.37
C LYS A 83 17.23 9.60 9.99
N GLU A 84 18.36 10.12 9.50
CA GLU A 84 19.55 9.30 9.31
C GLU A 84 19.98 8.75 10.67
N ILE A 85 20.02 7.43 10.77
CA ILE A 85 20.51 6.74 11.96
C ILE A 85 22.04 6.70 11.79
N PRO A 86 22.84 7.11 12.80
CA PRO A 86 24.30 7.05 12.73
C PRO A 86 24.77 5.65 12.31
N ALA A 87 25.95 5.60 11.69
CA ALA A 87 26.53 4.39 11.08
C ALA A 87 26.18 3.11 11.85
N LEU A 88 25.22 2.36 11.33
CA LEU A 88 24.77 1.10 11.89
C LEU A 88 25.90 0.09 11.70
N THR A 89 26.30 -0.58 12.77
CA THR A 89 27.14 -1.76 12.61
C THR A 89 26.32 -2.88 11.96
N PRO A 90 26.94 -3.86 11.30
CA PRO A 90 26.20 -5.02 10.77
C PRO A 90 25.34 -5.72 11.83
N VAL A 91 25.76 -5.68 13.11
CA VAL A 91 25.01 -6.23 14.25
C VAL A 91 23.74 -5.42 14.53
N ASP A 92 23.79 -4.09 14.40
CA ASP A 92 22.60 -3.24 14.56
C ASP A 92 21.56 -3.51 13.46
N ALA A 93 22.03 -3.67 12.21
CA ALA A 93 21.16 -4.01 11.09
C ALA A 93 20.48 -5.37 11.29
N VAL A 94 21.23 -6.39 11.71
CA VAL A 94 20.67 -7.73 12.00
C VAL A 94 19.64 -7.66 13.11
N ARG A 95 19.90 -6.95 14.21
CA ARG A 95 18.92 -6.82 15.31
C ARG A 95 17.63 -6.12 14.90
N ILE A 96 17.71 -5.11 14.04
CA ILE A 96 16.53 -4.42 13.51
C ILE A 96 15.73 -5.39 12.63
N LEU A 97 16.40 -6.09 11.71
CA LEU A 97 15.76 -7.08 10.84
C LEU A 97 15.10 -8.19 11.66
N GLU A 98 15.78 -8.74 12.67
CA GLU A 98 15.22 -9.78 13.55
C GLU A 98 14.01 -9.30 14.36
N SER A 99 13.91 -7.99 14.64
CA SER A 99 12.76 -7.45 15.37
C SER A 99 11.47 -7.44 14.55
N ASP A 100 11.58 -7.37 13.22
CA ASP A 100 10.44 -7.42 12.29
C ASP A 100 9.88 -8.85 12.14
N PHE A 101 10.67 -9.87 12.51
CA PHE A 101 10.30 -11.29 12.41
C PHE A 101 10.02 -11.93 13.78
N LYS A 102 9.69 -11.15 14.81
CA LYS A 102 9.24 -11.71 16.09
C LYS A 102 7.84 -12.30 15.96
N ASP A 103 7.77 -13.48 15.34
CA ASP A 103 6.60 -14.35 15.45
C ASP A 103 6.50 -14.82 16.91
N VAL A 104 5.51 -14.25 17.61
CA VAL A 104 4.75 -14.83 18.73
C VAL A 104 5.55 -15.78 19.62
N THR A 105 6.03 -15.28 20.76
CA THR A 105 6.58 -16.16 21.80
C THR A 105 5.49 -17.12 22.31
N ALA A 106 5.89 -18.33 22.70
CA ALA A 106 5.01 -19.46 23.06
C ALA A 106 3.96 -19.21 24.17
N ASP A 107 3.90 -18.01 24.75
CA ASP A 107 2.97 -17.60 25.80
C ASP A 107 1.76 -16.79 25.29
N ASP A 108 1.78 -16.35 24.02
CA ASP A 108 0.66 -15.66 23.36
C ASP A 108 -0.39 -16.67 22.87
N LYS A 109 -1.00 -17.37 23.83
CA LYS A 109 -2.15 -18.23 23.57
C LYS A 109 -3.39 -17.38 23.30
N ILE A 110 -3.97 -17.60 22.11
CA ILE A 110 -5.36 -17.33 21.73
C ILE A 110 -5.64 -15.90 21.23
N SER A 111 -4.87 -15.46 20.23
CA SER A 111 -5.42 -14.64 19.15
C SER A 111 -4.51 -14.80 17.94
N GLN A 112 -4.40 -16.04 17.49
CA GLN A 112 -3.80 -16.34 16.19
C GLN A 112 -4.79 -15.81 15.16
N GLU A 113 -4.51 -14.62 14.62
CA GLU A 113 -5.17 -14.09 13.42
C GLU A 113 -4.73 -14.96 12.24
N VAL A 114 -5.23 -16.20 12.20
CA VAL A 114 -5.05 -17.09 11.06
C VAL A 114 -6.01 -16.65 9.96
N SER A 115 -5.51 -16.50 8.74
CA SER A 115 -6.38 -16.27 7.58
C SER A 115 -7.38 -17.42 7.47
N GLN A 116 -8.63 -17.13 7.06
CA GLN A 116 -9.59 -18.19 6.78
C GLN A 116 -9.08 -19.13 5.68
N GLU A 117 -8.24 -18.62 4.78
CA GLU A 117 -7.55 -19.39 3.75
C GLU A 117 -6.56 -20.38 4.37
N ASP A 118 -5.81 -19.96 5.40
CA ASP A 118 -4.87 -20.82 6.13
C ASP A 118 -5.60 -21.90 6.91
N ILE A 119 -6.73 -21.57 7.56
CA ILE A 119 -7.58 -22.55 8.25
C ILE A 119 -8.07 -23.60 7.24
N MET A 120 -8.60 -23.15 6.10
CA MET A 120 -9.12 -24.03 5.06
C MET A 120 -8.00 -24.87 4.42
N PHE A 121 -6.80 -24.32 4.27
CA PHE A 121 -5.62 -25.03 3.79
C PHE A 121 -5.15 -26.09 4.78
N LEU A 122 -5.11 -25.76 6.08
CA LEU A 122 -4.74 -26.70 7.13
C LEU A 122 -5.73 -27.86 7.25
N ASP A 123 -7.02 -27.61 7.06
CA ASP A 123 -8.02 -28.68 7.02
C ASP A 123 -7.89 -29.55 5.77
N LYS A 124 -7.59 -28.95 4.60
CA LYS A 124 -7.22 -29.71 3.39
C LYS A 124 -5.97 -30.57 3.63
N LEU A 125 -4.96 -30.05 4.33
CA LEU A 125 -3.73 -30.78 4.67
C LEU A 125 -4.01 -32.02 5.52
N LYS A 126 -4.84 -31.89 6.57
CA LYS A 126 -5.17 -33.01 7.45
C LYS A 126 -5.83 -34.19 6.72
N VAL A 127 -6.64 -33.90 5.71
CA VAL A 127 -7.41 -34.92 4.97
C VAL A 127 -6.70 -35.38 3.68
N GLY A 128 -5.91 -34.51 3.07
CA GLY A 128 -5.39 -34.67 1.71
C GLY A 128 -4.05 -35.38 1.59
N ILE A 129 -3.29 -35.53 2.69
CA ILE A 129 -1.98 -36.19 2.65
C ILE A 129 -2.17 -37.71 2.58
N LYS A 130 -1.66 -38.31 1.51
CA LYS A 130 -1.64 -39.77 1.32
C LYS A 130 -0.22 -40.22 1.04
N LYS A 131 0.12 -41.45 1.40
CA LYS A 131 1.41 -42.06 1.08
C LYS A 131 1.21 -42.98 -0.12
N ASN A 132 1.94 -42.74 -1.20
CA ASN A 132 1.84 -43.56 -2.40
C ASN A 132 2.57 -44.91 -2.23
N ALA A 133 2.44 -45.81 -3.21
CA ALA A 133 3.05 -47.15 -3.18
C ALA A 133 4.59 -47.13 -3.15
N GLN A 134 5.22 -46.01 -3.51
CA GLN A 134 6.67 -45.80 -3.45
C GLN A 134 7.12 -45.19 -2.10
N GLY A 135 6.18 -44.96 -1.19
CA GLY A 135 6.46 -44.42 0.14
C GLY A 135 6.62 -42.90 0.20
N GLN A 136 6.28 -42.16 -0.84
CA GLN A 136 6.30 -40.70 -0.87
C GLN A 136 4.95 -40.14 -0.42
N TYR A 137 4.96 -39.02 0.30
CA TYR A 137 3.73 -38.31 0.66
C TYR A 137 3.29 -37.40 -0.49
N GLU A 138 2.05 -37.54 -0.91
CA GLU A 138 1.40 -36.73 -1.92
C GLU A 138 0.16 -36.04 -1.33
N MET A 139 -0.13 -34.84 -1.83
CA MET A 139 -1.31 -34.08 -1.45
C MET A 139 -1.89 -33.42 -2.69
N THR A 140 -3.19 -33.62 -2.93
CA THR A 140 -3.89 -32.94 -4.02
C THR A 140 -4.31 -31.55 -3.57
N ILE A 141 -3.72 -30.51 -4.15
CA ILE A 141 -4.17 -29.14 -3.97
C ILE A 141 -5.27 -28.89 -5.00
N LEU A 142 -6.54 -29.05 -4.59
CA LEU A 142 -7.67 -28.64 -5.42
C LEU A 142 -7.74 -27.10 -5.42
N ALA A 143 -7.42 -26.52 -6.58
CA ALA A 143 -7.62 -25.11 -6.93
C ALA A 143 -9.10 -24.80 -7.10
#